data_AF-A0A1F5ZPL6-F1
#
_entry.id   AF-A0A1F5ZPL6-F1
#
_cell.length_a   1.000
_cell.length_b   1.000
_cell.length_c   1.000
_cell.angle_alpha   90.00
_cell.angle_beta   90.00
_cell.angle_gamma   90.00
#
_symmetry.space_group_name_H-M   'P 1'
#
loop_
_entity.id
_entity.type
_entity.pdbx_description
1 polymer ?
#
loop_
_entity_poly.entity_id
_entity_poly.type
_entity_poly.pdbx_seq_one_letter_code
_entity_poly.pdbx_strand_id
1 'polypeptide(L)'
;MMQRTTLRLNKNLKKEAERLALEKETTLQTIFNEALAMYIKTTAKKKARKIIVKTHDLGVPLDNLTRKDFYPDPDPSLYAG
;
A
#
# COMPACT_ATOMS: atom_id res chain seq x y z
N MET A 1 18.35 -2.05 22.24
CA MET A 1 18.19 -1.12 23.39
C MET A 1 16.70 -0.93 23.65
N MET A 2 16.25 -1.02 24.89
CA MET A 2 14.84 -0.84 25.26
C MET A 2 14.62 0.56 25.85
N GLN A 3 13.48 1.18 25.55
CA GLN A 3 13.11 2.51 26.05
C GLN A 3 11.92 2.42 27.01
N ARG A 4 12.01 3.07 28.17
CA ARG A 4 10.93 3.12 29.15
C ARG A 4 9.86 4.11 28.71
N THR A 5 8.64 3.63 28.54
CA THR A 5 7.48 4.45 28.16
C THR A 5 6.30 4.09 29.05
N THR A 6 5.48 5.08 29.41
CA THR A 6 4.24 4.87 30.16
C THR A 6 3.05 4.98 29.22
N LEU A 7 2.21 3.94 29.17
CA LEU A 7 1.00 3.89 28.35
C LEU A 7 -0.24 3.67 29.22
N ARG A 8 -1.31 4.43 28.98
CA ARG A 8 -2.62 4.19 29.60
C ARG A 8 -3.37 3.15 28.78
N LEU A 9 -3.92 2.14 29.45
CA LEU A 9 -4.63 1.02 28.84
C LEU A 9 -5.98 0.82 29.51
N ASN A 10 -6.92 0.22 28.79
CA ASN A 10 -8.15 -0.27 29.39
C ASN A 10 -7.81 -1.32 30.47
N LYS A 11 -8.46 -1.23 31.63
CA LYS A 11 -8.24 -2.12 32.77
C LYS A 11 -8.43 -3.61 32.41
N ASN A 12 -9.45 -3.92 31.62
CA ASN A 12 -9.74 -5.31 31.22
C ASN A 12 -8.66 -5.83 30.27
N LEU A 13 -8.25 -5.00 29.31
CA LEU A 13 -7.18 -5.35 28.37
C LEU A 13 -5.85 -5.63 29.09
N LYS A 14 -5.51 -4.83 30.10
CA LYS A 14 -4.33 -5.07 30.93
C LYS A 14 -4.42 -6.44 31.62
N LYS A 15 -5.56 -6.76 32.24
CA LYS A 15 -5.77 -8.02 32.95
C LYS A 15 -5.66 -9.23 32.01
N GLU A 16 -6.23 -9.13 30.82
CA GLU A 16 -6.14 -10.18 29.80
C GLU A 16 -4.72 -10.38 29.29
N ALA A 17 -3.98 -9.29 29.07
CA ALA A 17 -2.59 -9.35 28.64
C ALA A 17 -1.67 -9.94 29.73
N GLU A 18 -1.94 -9.64 31.01
CA GLU A 18 -1.23 -10.25 32.15
C GLU A 18 -1.50 -11.75 32.24
N ARG A 19 -2.75 -12.18 32.06
CA ARG A 19 -3.11 -13.60 32.01
C ARG A 19 -2.38 -14.30 30.86
N LEU A 20 -2.37 -13.70 29.67
CA LEU A 20 -1.70 -14.25 28.50
C LEU A 20 -0.17 -14.35 28.71
N ALA A 21 0.42 -13.36 29.37
CA ALA A 21 1.84 -13.38 29.70
C ALA A 21 2.17 -14.55 30.63
N LEU A 22 1.32 -14.81 31.63
CA LEU A 22 1.45 -15.95 32.54
C LEU A 22 1.32 -17.28 31.80
N GLU A 23 0.30 -17.44 30.96
CA GLU A 23 0.06 -18.65 30.15
C GLU A 23 1.21 -18.97 29.20
N LYS A 24 1.93 -17.95 28.73
CA LYS A 24 3.06 -18.07 27.80
C LYS A 24 4.43 -18.05 28.48
N GLU A 25 4.48 -18.05 29.82
CA GLU A 25 5.72 -17.96 30.60
C GLU A 25 6.61 -16.80 30.15
N THR A 26 5.99 -15.66 29.83
CA THR A 26 6.68 -14.48 29.31
C THR A 26 6.29 -13.23 30.09
N THR A 27 6.85 -12.09 29.71
CA THR A 27 6.55 -10.82 30.35
C THR A 27 5.48 -10.04 29.58
N LEU A 28 4.75 -9.18 30.30
CA LEU A 28 3.81 -8.24 29.71
C LEU A 28 4.49 -7.33 28.66
N GLN A 29 5.77 -7.00 28.88
CA GLN A 29 6.57 -6.23 27.92
C GLN A 29 6.76 -6.98 26.59
N THR A 30 7.03 -8.29 26.64
CA THR A 30 7.16 -9.12 25.43
C THR A 30 5.86 -9.14 24.65
N ILE A 31 4.73 -9.38 25.33
CA ILE A 31 3.39 -9.38 24.70
C ILE A 31 3.11 -8.05 23.99
N PHE A 32 3.40 -6.91 24.63
CA PHE A 32 3.17 -5.61 24.01
C PHE A 32 4.10 -5.34 22.83
N ASN A 33 5.38 -5.70 22.94
CA ASN A 33 6.33 -5.53 21.84
C ASN A 33 5.93 -6.36 20.61
N GLU A 34 5.54 -7.62 20.81
CA GLU A 34 5.07 -8.50 19.74
C GLU A 34 3.79 -7.96 19.07
N ALA A 35 2.82 -7.55 19.88
CA ALA A 35 1.56 -6.99 19.39
C ALA A 35 1.80 -5.71 18.57
N LEU A 36 2.64 -4.79 19.06
CA LEU A 36 3.01 -3.57 18.36
C LEU A 36 3.75 -3.86 17.06
N ALA A 37 4.72 -4.77 17.07
CA ALA A 37 5.46 -5.17 15.87
C ALA A 37 4.52 -5.76 14.81
N MET A 38 3.60 -6.63 15.23
CA MET A 38 2.60 -7.23 14.35
C MET A 38 1.64 -6.18 13.78
N TYR A 39 1.17 -5.25 14.59
CA TYR A 39 0.29 -4.17 14.16
C TYR A 39 0.97 -3.24 13.14
N ILE A 40 2.24 -2.86 13.39
CA ILE A 40 3.02 -2.02 12.46
C ILE A 40 3.23 -2.77 11.14
N LYS A 41 3.65 -4.03 11.18
CA LYS A 41 3.91 -4.85 9.98
C LYS A 41 2.65 -5.05 9.14
N THR A 42 1.52 -5.36 9.77
CA THR A 42 0.24 -5.55 9.08
C THR A 42 -0.30 -4.24 8.50
N THR A 43 -0.16 -3.13 9.22
CA THR A 43 -0.55 -1.80 8.73
C THR A 43 0.32 -1.35 7.56
N ALA A 44 1.64 -1.56 7.63
CA ALA A 44 2.54 -1.29 6.52
C ALA A 44 2.18 -2.08 5.27
N LYS A 45 1.88 -3.39 5.43
CA LYS A 45 1.40 -4.24 4.32
C LYS A 45 0.08 -3.74 3.73
N LYS A 46 -0.86 -3.28 4.56
CA LYS A 46 -2.13 -2.68 4.09
C LYS A 46 -1.89 -1.38 3.32
N LYS A 47 -0.98 -0.51 3.80
CA LYS A 47 -0.61 0.73 3.09
C LYS A 47 0.07 0.44 1.75
N ALA A 48 0.99 -0.51 1.68
CA ALA A 48 1.66 -0.91 0.44
C ALA A 48 0.70 -1.50 -0.61
N ARG A 49 -0.36 -2.19 -0.16
CA ARG A 49 -1.43 -2.71 -1.03
C ARG A 49 -2.42 -1.66 -1.50
N LYS A 50 -2.37 -0.44 -0.96
CA LYS A 50 -3.21 0.66 -1.42
C LYS A 50 -2.60 1.17 -2.73
N ILE A 51 -2.93 0.50 -3.84
CA ILE A 51 -2.53 0.89 -5.20
C ILE A 51 -3.00 2.33 -5.40
N ILE A 52 -2.06 3.25 -5.51
CA ILE A 52 -2.33 4.61 -5.98
C ILE A 52 -2.49 4.49 -7.49
N VAL A 53 -3.73 4.35 -7.96
CA VAL A 53 -4.01 4.46 -9.39
C VAL A 53 -3.81 5.93 -9.76
N LYS A 54 -2.65 6.25 -10.35
CA LYS A 54 -2.43 7.56 -10.96
C LYS A 54 -3.17 7.57 -12.30
N THR A 55 -4.49 7.74 -12.29
CA THR A 55 -5.23 8.05 -13.52
C THR A 55 -4.87 9.48 -13.92
N HIS A 56 -4.22 9.65 -15.05
CA HIS A 56 -4.16 10.96 -15.72
C HIS A 56 -5.35 11.03 -16.67
N ASP A 57 -5.99 12.19 -16.72
CA ASP A 57 -7.01 12.49 -17.72
C ASP A 57 -6.32 12.54 -19.09
N LEU A 58 -6.61 11.56 -19.94
CA LEU A 58 -6.05 11.46 -21.29
C LEU A 58 -6.87 12.27 -22.31
N GLY A 59 -7.85 13.05 -21.85
CA GLY A 59 -8.75 13.83 -22.70
C GLY A 59 -9.82 12.97 -23.37
N VAL A 60 -10.51 13.57 -24.34
CA VAL A 60 -11.58 12.90 -25.09
C VAL A 60 -10.96 11.89 -26.07
N PRO A 61 -11.43 10.64 -26.11
CA PRO A 61 -10.96 9.67 -27.10
C PRO A 61 -11.28 10.17 -28.51
N LEU A 62 -10.22 10.42 -29.28
CA LEU A 62 -10.31 10.78 -30.69
C LEU A 62 -10.41 9.51 -31.54
N ASP A 63 -11.40 8.66 -31.25
CA ASP A 63 -11.64 7.37 -31.94
C ASP A 63 -12.09 7.55 -33.41
N ASN A 64 -12.22 8.80 -33.85
CA ASN A 64 -12.69 9.16 -35.19
C ASN A 64 -11.54 9.50 -36.16
N LEU A 65 -10.29 9.41 -35.70
CA LEU A 65 -9.13 9.72 -36.53
C LEU A 65 -8.77 8.50 -37.37
N THR A 66 -8.84 8.67 -38.67
CA THR A 66 -8.39 7.71 -39.65
C THR A 66 -6.93 7.96 -39.99
N ARG A 67 -6.22 6.93 -40.49
CA ARG A 67 -4.81 7.04 -40.92
C ARG A 67 -4.58 8.21 -41.90
N LYS A 68 -5.59 8.55 -42.70
CA LYS A 68 -5.57 9.64 -43.69
C LYS A 68 -5.44 11.03 -43.04
N ASP A 69 -5.84 11.17 -41.78
CA ASP A 69 -5.79 12.44 -41.07
C ASP A 69 -4.37 12.82 -40.63
N PHE A 70 -3.43 11.85 -40.62
CA PHE A 70 -2.04 12.05 -40.19
C PHE A 70 -0.99 11.79 -41.26
N TYR A 71 -1.32 11.02 -42.29
CA TYR A 71 -0.37 10.64 -43.32
C TYR A 71 -0.91 11.06 -44.69
N PRO A 72 -0.21 11.93 -45.43
CA PRO A 72 -0.56 12.19 -46.82
C PRO A 72 -0.46 10.90 -47.64
N ASP A 73 -1.30 10.79 -48.67
CA ASP A 73 -1.25 9.65 -49.58
C ASP A 73 0.16 9.50 -50.17
N PRO A 74 0.65 8.26 -50.32
CA PRO A 74 2.00 8.02 -50.81
C PRO A 74 2.16 8.65 -52.20
N ASP A 75 3.15 9.52 -52.35
CA ASP A 75 3.48 10.17 -53.62
C ASP A 75 3.94 9.09 -54.63
N PRO A 76 3.18 8.83 -55.71
CA PRO A 76 3.55 7.82 -56.70
C PRO A 76 4.86 8.15 -57.44
N SER A 77 5.31 9.41 -57.41
CA SER A 77 6.57 9.82 -58.05
C SER A 77 7.82 9.31 -57.33
N LEU A 78 7.70 8.89 -56.07
CA LEU A 78 8.81 8.29 -55.29
C LEU A 78 9.11 6.82 -55.67
N TYR A 79 8.29 6.22 -56.55
CA TYR A 79 8.45 4.84 -57.03
C TYR A 79 8.62 4.74 -58.56
N ALA A 80 8.76 5.87 -59.25
CA ALA A 80 9.03 5.94 -60.68
C ALA A 80 10.50 6.24 -60.94
N GLY A 81 11.34 5.18 -60.98
CA GLY A 81 12.72 5.23 -61.47
C GLY A 81 13.78 4.93 -60.42
#